data_AF-A0A9W9CR91-F1
#
_entry.id   AF-A0A9W9CR91-F1
#
_cell.length_a   1.000
_cell.length_b   1.000
_cell.length_c   1.000
_cell.angle_alpha   90.00
_cell.angle_beta   90.00
_cell.angle_gamma   90.00
#
_symmetry.space_group_name_H-M   'P 1'
#
loop_
_entity.id
_entity.type
_entity.pdbx_description
1 polymer ?
#
loop_
_entity_poly.entity_id
_entity_poly.type
_entity_poly.pdbx_seq_one_letter_code
_entity_poly.pdbx_strand_id
1 'polypeptide(L)'
;MTQRKYRLYLEFCAGGDLYHAMDDHDHNWSLDNPDDEDEELSALPSTFIWHVIKSLAISCLVLQHGTTADKPVDGWRPITHLDLQLPNVLLAMNDDRSDKVNEKTDVPAPDEPAVLPILSDFGVSFFSPDEQGCPLSDNPQDYLLDYIDTRYPPEIQIQHGPNFTPLGEKTDVWGIGRIAWSLIVHRLGDYGPVRDVRAYGDEFRKYEDFIPVSLDCRLNRKSNYEDTVLTGGGTFPAARLYDDDLRGLVRRCLNLKQEDRPTLREVLDMATAALDGDEKVTTDLQDREELGLTLSKHYNQFKIGQPLSTTKQR
;
A
#
# COMPACT_ATOMS: atom_id res chain seq x y z
N MET A 1 17.69 36.04 15.38
CA MET A 1 18.00 35.13 14.26
C MET A 1 16.70 34.82 13.54
N THR A 2 16.57 35.18 12.27
CA THR A 2 15.39 34.77 11.47
C THR A 2 15.51 33.30 11.15
N GLN A 3 14.60 32.46 11.66
CA GLN A 3 14.55 31.04 11.29
C GLN A 3 14.38 30.91 9.77
N ARG A 4 15.32 30.23 9.12
CA ARG A 4 15.21 29.86 7.72
C ARG A 4 14.18 28.74 7.62
N LYS A 5 13.13 28.94 6.82
CA LYS A 5 12.15 27.90 6.50
C LYS A 5 12.57 27.24 5.19
N TYR A 6 12.73 25.92 5.20
CA TYR A 6 12.84 25.14 3.98
C TYR A 6 11.43 24.85 3.47
N ARG A 7 11.25 24.90 2.14
CA ARG A 7 9.98 24.60 1.47
C ARG A 7 10.24 23.58 0.39
N LEU A 8 9.45 22.52 0.38
CA LEU A 8 9.39 21.55 -0.70
C LEU A 8 8.14 21.88 -1.53
N TYR A 9 8.30 21.92 -2.84
CA TYR A 9 7.18 22.07 -3.77
C TYR A 9 7.03 20.75 -4.51
N LEU A 10 5.87 20.13 -4.36
CA LEU A 10 5.55 18.82 -4.90
C LEU A 10 4.34 18.94 -5.84
N GLU A 11 4.13 17.90 -6.64
CA GLU A 11 2.91 17.79 -7.43
C GLU A 11 1.69 17.65 -6.52
N PHE A 12 0.57 18.22 -6.95
CA PHE A 12 -0.68 18.19 -6.20
C PHE A 12 -1.56 17.04 -6.68
N CYS A 13 -1.85 16.09 -5.78
CA CYS A 13 -2.74 14.97 -6.05
C CYS A 13 -4.17 15.33 -5.64
N ALA A 14 -5.00 15.68 -6.61
CA ALA A 14 -6.35 16.20 -6.39
C ALA A 14 -7.32 15.19 -5.73
N GLY A 15 -7.07 13.89 -5.87
CA GLY A 15 -7.88 12.83 -5.30
C GLY A 15 -7.70 12.64 -3.78
N GLY A 16 -6.73 13.33 -3.16
CA GLY A 16 -6.39 13.14 -1.76
C GLY A 16 -5.53 11.90 -1.55
N ASP A 17 -5.60 11.31 -0.35
CA ASP A 17 -4.94 10.05 -0.02
C ASP A 17 -5.92 8.87 -0.01
N LEU A 18 -5.38 7.67 -0.16
CA LEU A 18 -6.14 6.43 -0.25
C LEU A 18 -6.82 6.06 1.07
N TYR A 19 -6.37 6.59 2.21
CA TYR A 19 -7.05 6.35 3.49
C TYR A 19 -8.42 7.03 3.51
N HIS A 20 -8.49 8.32 3.19
CA HIS A 20 -9.77 9.03 3.13
C HIS A 20 -10.65 8.55 1.98
N ALA A 21 -10.06 8.11 0.86
CA ALA A 21 -10.83 7.55 -0.25
C ALA A 21 -11.58 6.24 0.09
N MET A 22 -11.18 5.58 1.19
CA MET A 22 -11.73 4.32 1.69
C MET A 22 -12.72 4.48 2.85
N ASP A 23 -13.01 5.71 3.27
CA ASP A 23 -13.79 5.97 4.50
C ASP A 23 -15.20 5.37 4.43
N ASP A 24 -15.89 5.51 3.30
CA ASP A 24 -17.23 4.93 3.10
C ASP A 24 -17.20 3.39 3.16
N HIS A 25 -16.14 2.75 2.63
CA HIS A 25 -15.97 1.30 2.69
C HIS A 25 -15.74 0.79 4.11
N ASP A 26 -14.91 1.47 4.90
CA ASP A 26 -14.68 1.09 6.31
C ASP A 26 -15.96 1.19 7.15
N HIS A 27 -16.74 2.26 6.95
CA HIS A 27 -18.01 2.46 7.64
C HIS A 27 -19.02 1.37 7.25
N ASN A 28 -19.22 1.13 5.95
CA ASN A 28 -20.20 0.18 5.43
C ASN A 28 -19.89 -1.28 5.77
N TRP A 29 -18.61 -1.62 5.98
CA TRP A 29 -18.17 -2.98 6.33
C TRP A 29 -17.79 -3.13 7.82
N SER A 30 -18.06 -2.11 8.63
CA SER A 30 -17.94 -2.18 10.08
C SER A 30 -19.08 -3.03 10.66
N LEU A 31 -18.79 -3.82 11.70
CA LEU A 31 -19.77 -4.72 12.33
C LEU A 31 -20.84 -3.97 13.16
N ASP A 32 -20.77 -2.64 13.21
CA ASP A 32 -21.55 -1.81 14.12
C ASP A 32 -22.88 -1.33 13.50
N ASN A 33 -23.17 -1.66 12.23
CA ASN A 33 -24.44 -1.35 11.55
C ASN A 33 -25.20 -2.64 11.14
N PRO A 34 -25.91 -3.30 12.07
CA PRO A 34 -26.67 -4.52 11.79
C PRO A 34 -28.00 -4.27 11.05
N ASP A 35 -28.42 -3.02 10.85
CA ASP A 35 -29.73 -2.66 10.28
C ASP A 35 -29.71 -2.52 8.74
N ASP A 36 -28.53 -2.59 8.10
CA ASP A 36 -28.34 -2.43 6.65
C ASP A 36 -28.19 -3.79 5.94
N GLU A 37 -29.00 -4.79 6.29
CA GLU A 37 -28.95 -6.14 5.69
C GLU A 37 -29.37 -6.17 4.19
N ASP A 38 -29.91 -5.07 3.66
CA ASP A 38 -30.51 -4.99 2.32
C ASP A 38 -29.74 -4.14 1.29
N GLU A 39 -28.71 -3.37 1.68
CA GLU A 39 -27.86 -2.68 0.70
C GLU A 39 -26.79 -3.64 0.17
N GLU A 40 -26.75 -3.82 -1.15
CA GLU A 40 -25.72 -4.55 -1.87
C GLU A 40 -24.39 -3.83 -1.65
N LEU A 41 -23.69 -4.16 -0.56
CA LEU A 41 -22.46 -3.49 -0.13
C LEU A 41 -21.46 -3.45 -1.30
N SER A 42 -21.24 -2.25 -1.83
CA SER A 42 -20.31 -2.06 -2.94
C SER A 42 -18.91 -2.48 -2.50
N ALA A 43 -18.29 -3.36 -3.28
CA ALA A 43 -16.88 -3.66 -3.11
C ALA A 43 -16.03 -2.78 -4.02
N LEU A 44 -14.75 -2.65 -3.68
CA LEU A 44 -13.80 -2.12 -4.64
C LEU A 44 -13.67 -3.08 -5.83
N PRO A 45 -13.55 -2.56 -7.06
CA PRO A 45 -13.16 -3.39 -8.18
C PRO A 45 -11.80 -4.06 -7.92
N SER A 46 -11.68 -5.37 -8.12
CA SER A 46 -10.40 -6.08 -8.00
C SER A 46 -9.32 -5.45 -8.89
N THR A 47 -9.74 -4.96 -10.06
CA THR A 47 -8.90 -4.24 -11.04
C THR A 47 -8.25 -2.99 -10.43
N PHE A 48 -8.95 -2.25 -9.58
CA PHE A 48 -8.39 -1.11 -8.85
C PHE A 48 -7.35 -1.55 -7.81
N ILE A 49 -7.60 -2.62 -7.05
CA ILE A 49 -6.63 -3.14 -6.07
C ILE A 49 -5.35 -3.60 -6.77
N TRP A 50 -5.48 -4.33 -7.89
CA TRP A 50 -4.35 -4.70 -8.74
C TRP A 50 -3.59 -3.48 -9.29
N HIS A 51 -4.31 -2.42 -9.67
CA HIS A 51 -3.71 -1.17 -10.12
C HIS A 51 -2.91 -0.47 -9.02
N VAL A 52 -3.39 -0.45 -7.77
CA VAL A 52 -2.65 0.05 -6.61
C VAL A 52 -1.39 -0.78 -6.39
N ILE A 53 -1.49 -2.12 -6.37
CA ILE A 53 -0.35 -3.02 -6.18
C ILE A 53 0.72 -2.77 -7.27
N LYS A 54 0.32 -2.70 -8.53
CA LYS A 54 1.21 -2.43 -9.67
C LYS A 54 1.93 -1.09 -9.51
N SER A 55 1.20 -0.04 -9.17
CA SER A 55 1.74 1.32 -9.03
C SER A 55 2.75 1.43 -7.89
N LEU A 56 2.47 0.77 -6.75
CA LEU A 56 3.39 0.72 -5.62
C LEU A 56 4.62 -0.14 -5.91
N ALA A 57 4.46 -1.29 -6.57
CA ALA A 57 5.59 -2.14 -6.96
C ALA A 57 6.54 -1.40 -7.92
N ILE A 58 5.99 -0.67 -8.90
CA ILE A 58 6.75 0.22 -9.80
C ILE A 58 7.51 1.28 -8.98
N SER A 59 6.82 1.96 -8.07
CA SER A 59 7.41 3.01 -7.24
C SER A 59 8.59 2.47 -6.42
N CYS A 60 8.38 1.34 -5.73
CA CYS A 60 9.43 0.71 -4.93
C CYS A 60 10.58 0.16 -5.79
N LEU A 61 10.33 -0.35 -7.00
CA LEU A 61 11.42 -0.74 -7.92
C LEU A 61 12.28 0.46 -8.30
N VAL A 62 11.66 1.62 -8.57
CA VAL A 62 12.40 2.86 -8.83
C VAL A 62 13.21 3.29 -7.59
N LEU A 63 12.66 3.15 -6.39
CA LEU A 63 13.41 3.45 -5.15
C LEU A 63 14.60 2.50 -4.95
N GLN A 64 14.43 1.21 -5.21
CA GLN A 64 15.48 0.21 -5.01
C GLN A 64 16.55 0.25 -6.10
N HIS A 65 16.17 0.52 -7.36
CA HIS A 65 17.06 0.34 -8.50
C HIS A 65 17.29 1.61 -9.34
N GLY A 66 16.57 2.70 -9.07
CA GLY A 66 16.57 3.92 -9.89
C GLY A 66 15.82 3.78 -11.21
N THR A 67 15.22 2.61 -11.46
CA THR A 67 14.54 2.26 -12.72
C THR A 67 13.62 1.06 -12.52
N THR A 68 12.67 0.87 -13.43
CA THR A 68 11.85 -0.35 -13.52
C THR A 68 12.46 -1.42 -14.42
N ALA A 69 13.58 -1.12 -15.10
CA ALA A 69 14.30 -2.10 -15.92
C ALA A 69 15.02 -3.15 -15.04
N ASP A 70 15.39 -4.28 -15.63
CA ASP A 70 16.05 -5.38 -14.89
C ASP A 70 17.44 -5.02 -14.37
N LYS A 71 18.11 -4.07 -15.04
CA LYS A 71 19.43 -3.61 -14.63
C LYS A 71 19.30 -2.32 -13.82
N PRO A 72 19.76 -2.29 -12.55
CA PRO A 72 19.81 -1.06 -11.75
C PRO A 72 20.64 0.05 -12.42
N VAL A 73 20.29 1.29 -12.13
CA VAL A 73 21.04 2.47 -12.58
C VAL A 73 22.41 2.49 -11.88
N ASP A 74 23.48 2.69 -12.66
CA ASP A 74 24.84 2.72 -12.13
C ASP A 74 25.01 3.86 -11.11
N GLY A 75 25.59 3.53 -9.95
CA GLY A 75 25.72 4.46 -8.82
C GLY A 75 24.41 4.81 -8.09
N TRP A 76 23.29 4.17 -8.41
CA TRP A 76 22.06 4.31 -7.64
C TRP A 76 22.20 3.63 -6.27
N ARG A 77 21.73 4.31 -5.23
CA ARG A 77 21.68 3.75 -3.87
C ARG A 77 20.25 3.30 -3.57
N PRO A 78 20.03 2.02 -3.23
CA PRO A 78 18.69 1.54 -2.91
C PRO A 78 18.07 2.33 -1.75
N ILE A 79 16.81 2.73 -1.92
CA ILE A 79 16.01 3.44 -0.93
C ILE A 79 14.87 2.53 -0.48
N THR A 80 14.75 2.31 0.83
CA THR A 80 13.62 1.60 1.45
C THR A 80 12.66 2.63 2.03
N HIS A 81 11.35 2.48 1.76
CA HIS A 81 10.36 3.50 2.11
C HIS A 81 10.06 3.55 3.61
N LEU A 82 9.96 2.37 4.24
CA LEU A 82 9.66 2.11 5.66
C LEU A 82 8.26 2.49 6.16
N ASP A 83 7.55 3.40 5.49
CA ASP A 83 6.20 3.81 5.91
C ASP A 83 5.14 3.67 4.81
N LEU A 84 5.03 2.48 4.23
CA LEU A 84 3.99 2.15 3.26
C LEU A 84 2.64 1.92 3.98
N GLN A 85 1.78 2.93 3.88
CA GLN A 85 0.42 2.93 4.44
C GLN A 85 -0.54 3.77 3.59
N LEU A 86 -1.85 3.55 3.77
CA LEU A 86 -2.90 4.21 2.97
C LEU A 86 -2.79 5.75 2.93
N PRO A 87 -2.51 6.46 4.06
CA PRO A 87 -2.35 7.92 4.02
C PRO A 87 -1.17 8.41 3.15
N ASN A 88 -0.18 7.53 2.90
CA ASN A 88 1.01 7.84 2.12
C ASN A 88 0.86 7.42 0.64
N VAL A 89 -0.33 6.97 0.23
CA VAL A 89 -0.67 6.73 -1.18
C VAL A 89 -1.63 7.81 -1.63
N LEU A 90 -1.13 8.77 -2.39
CA LEU A 90 -1.94 9.85 -2.95
C LEU A 90 -2.61 9.42 -4.25
N LEU A 91 -3.73 10.06 -4.59
CA LEU A 91 -4.51 9.76 -5.78
C LEU A 91 -4.41 10.95 -6.75
N ALA A 92 -3.60 10.81 -7.80
CA ALA A 92 -3.54 11.77 -8.89
C ALA A 92 -4.73 11.55 -9.84
N MET A 93 -5.43 12.63 -10.16
CA MET A 93 -6.61 12.59 -11.01
C MET A 93 -6.24 12.95 -12.44
N ASN A 94 -6.61 12.13 -13.41
CA ASN A 94 -6.49 12.46 -14.82
C ASN A 94 -7.70 13.29 -15.26
N ASP A 95 -7.73 14.57 -14.86
CA ASP A 95 -8.85 15.51 -15.12
C ASP A 95 -8.90 16.07 -16.56
N ASP A 96 -7.87 15.84 -17.36
CA ASP A 96 -7.62 16.60 -18.60
C ASP A 96 -8.17 15.99 -19.91
N ARG A 97 -8.97 14.91 -19.85
CA ARG A 97 -9.45 14.24 -21.07
C ARG A 97 -10.64 14.91 -21.77
N SER A 98 -11.43 15.75 -21.11
CA SER A 98 -12.58 16.37 -21.78
C SER A 98 -12.20 17.52 -22.70
N ASP A 99 -11.07 18.20 -22.46
CA ASP A 99 -10.74 19.46 -23.16
C ASP A 99 -9.49 19.37 -24.06
N LYS A 100 -8.74 18.25 -24.02
CA LYS A 100 -7.59 18.00 -24.90
C LYS A 100 -7.90 16.89 -25.90
N VAL A 101 -8.94 17.09 -26.71
CA VAL A 101 -8.96 16.49 -28.05
C VAL A 101 -7.75 17.07 -28.78
N ASN A 102 -6.67 16.29 -28.88
CA ASN A 102 -5.53 16.64 -29.72
C ASN A 102 -6.04 16.78 -31.16
N GLU A 103 -6.37 18.00 -31.59
CA GLU A 103 -6.78 18.34 -32.97
C GLU A 103 -5.73 17.97 -34.04
N LYS A 104 -4.59 17.35 -33.69
CA LYS A 104 -3.46 17.13 -34.61
C LYS A 104 -2.85 15.74 -34.63
N THR A 105 -3.34 14.77 -33.86
CA THR A 105 -2.83 13.40 -33.94
C THR A 105 -3.98 12.41 -33.82
N ASP A 106 -4.28 11.69 -34.92
CA ASP A 106 -5.22 10.55 -34.97
C ASP A 106 -4.76 9.33 -34.15
N VAL A 107 -3.87 9.54 -33.17
CA VAL A 107 -3.42 8.50 -32.25
C VAL A 107 -4.18 8.70 -30.94
N PRO A 108 -5.06 7.77 -30.54
CA PRO A 108 -5.68 7.81 -29.23
C PRO A 108 -4.57 7.91 -28.18
N ALA A 109 -4.70 8.86 -27.25
CA ALA A 109 -3.84 8.86 -26.08
C ALA A 109 -3.96 7.48 -25.40
N PRO A 110 -2.87 6.90 -24.87
CA PRO A 110 -2.92 5.58 -24.24
C PRO A 110 -4.03 5.54 -23.19
N ASP A 111 -4.65 4.36 -23.03
CA ASP A 111 -5.72 4.05 -22.09
C ASP A 111 -5.27 4.14 -20.62
N GLU A 112 -4.85 5.33 -20.18
CA GLU A 112 -4.48 5.60 -18.80
C GLU A 112 -5.72 5.58 -17.88
N PRO A 113 -5.58 5.08 -16.64
CA PRO A 113 -6.62 5.12 -15.61
C PRO A 113 -7.10 6.54 -15.28
N ALA A 114 -8.32 6.67 -14.78
CA ALA A 114 -8.89 7.93 -14.29
C ALA A 114 -8.20 8.43 -13.01
N VAL A 115 -7.68 7.50 -12.22
CA VAL A 115 -6.98 7.73 -10.95
C VAL A 115 -5.67 6.97 -10.96
N LEU A 116 -4.57 7.65 -10.61
CA LEU A 116 -3.24 7.07 -10.52
C LEU A 116 -2.75 7.11 -9.06
N PRO A 117 -2.50 5.96 -8.42
CA PRO A 117 -1.89 5.89 -7.09
C PRO A 117 -0.42 6.32 -7.12
N ILE A 118 -0.06 7.26 -6.25
CA ILE A 118 1.28 7.86 -6.13
C ILE A 118 1.81 7.64 -4.72
N LEU A 119 2.95 6.97 -4.60
CA LEU A 119 3.65 6.83 -3.33
C LEU A 119 4.23 8.17 -2.87
N SER A 120 4.05 8.49 -1.60
CA SER A 120 4.44 9.76 -0.99
C SER A 120 4.99 9.57 0.44
N ASP A 121 5.44 10.67 1.03
CA ASP A 121 6.04 10.75 2.37
C ASP A 121 7.29 9.88 2.57
N PHE A 122 8.42 10.46 2.19
CA PHE A 122 9.74 9.88 2.39
C PHE A 122 10.38 10.31 3.73
N GLY A 123 9.58 10.75 4.70
CA GLY A 123 10.07 11.32 5.96
C GLY A 123 10.90 10.36 6.82
N VAL A 124 10.67 9.06 6.67
CA VAL A 124 11.42 7.98 7.35
C VAL A 124 12.10 7.01 6.39
N SER A 125 12.15 7.32 5.09
CA SER A 125 12.86 6.49 4.13
C SER A 125 14.37 6.59 4.34
N PHE A 126 15.10 5.54 3.96
CA PHE A 126 16.56 5.52 4.10
C PHE A 126 17.22 4.81 2.92
N PHE A 127 18.50 5.12 2.71
CA PHE A 127 19.40 4.33 1.87
C PHE A 127 20.46 3.69 2.75
N SER A 128 20.91 2.48 2.41
CA SER A 128 22.01 1.85 3.16
C SER A 128 23.31 2.66 3.01
N PRO A 129 24.01 2.94 4.12
CA PRO A 129 25.24 3.72 4.11
C PRO A 129 26.50 2.93 3.66
N ASP A 130 26.42 1.60 3.47
CA ASP A 130 27.59 0.72 3.32
C ASP A 130 28.39 0.91 2.02
N GLU A 131 27.78 1.51 1.00
CA GLU A 131 28.52 1.93 -0.17
C GLU A 131 29.38 3.16 0.16
N GLN A 132 30.71 2.98 0.19
CA GLN A 132 31.77 4.01 0.34
C GLN A 132 32.46 4.09 1.73
N GLY A 133 32.45 3.02 2.52
CA GLY A 133 33.25 2.93 3.75
C GLY A 133 32.68 3.72 4.92
N CYS A 134 31.36 3.85 4.98
CA CYS A 134 30.68 4.42 6.14
C CYS A 134 30.84 3.49 7.36
N PRO A 135 31.14 4.01 8.56
CA PRO A 135 31.28 3.20 9.77
C PRO A 135 29.93 2.82 10.40
N LEU A 136 28.80 3.24 9.82
CA LEU A 136 27.46 2.99 10.34
C LEU A 136 26.93 1.63 9.84
N SER A 137 26.16 0.93 10.68
CA SER A 137 25.54 -0.37 10.37
C SER A 137 24.57 -0.28 9.19
N ASP A 138 24.59 -1.29 8.32
CA ASP A 138 23.67 -1.53 7.19
C ASP A 138 22.20 -1.62 7.61
N ASN A 139 21.96 -2.03 8.85
CA ASN A 139 20.63 -2.01 9.47
C ASN A 139 20.58 -0.94 10.56
N PRO A 140 20.13 0.29 10.24
CA PRO A 140 20.14 1.38 11.19
C PRO A 140 19.08 1.14 12.27
N GLN A 141 19.54 0.90 13.50
CA GLN A 141 18.68 0.71 14.68
C GLN A 141 17.73 1.89 14.91
N ASP A 142 18.08 3.08 14.42
CA ASP A 142 17.28 4.30 14.48
C ASP A 142 15.92 4.19 13.77
N TYR A 143 15.75 3.20 12.88
CA TYR A 143 14.50 2.94 12.17
C TYR A 143 13.73 1.74 12.73
N LEU A 144 14.24 1.09 13.77
CA LEU A 144 13.51 0.05 14.48
C LEU A 144 12.51 0.69 15.45
N LEU A 145 11.32 0.13 15.52
CA LEU A 145 10.31 0.51 16.50
C LEU A 145 10.72 0.00 17.88
N ASP A 146 10.62 0.85 18.89
CA ASP A 146 10.82 0.49 20.30
C ASP A 146 9.55 -0.08 20.98
N TYR A 147 8.50 -0.33 20.19
CA TYR A 147 7.25 -0.95 20.60
C TYR A 147 6.75 -1.92 19.54
N ILE A 148 5.83 -2.81 19.94
CA ILE A 148 5.22 -3.78 19.04
C ILE A 148 4.10 -3.12 18.25
N ASP A 149 4.22 -3.10 16.93
CA ASP A 149 3.15 -2.63 16.06
C ASP A 149 2.94 -3.57 14.88
N THR A 150 1.81 -4.27 14.93
CA THR A 150 1.48 -5.34 14.00
C THR A 150 1.22 -4.88 12.56
N ARG A 151 1.11 -3.57 12.35
CA ARG A 151 1.01 -2.93 11.03
C ARG A 151 2.33 -3.02 10.26
N TYR A 152 3.44 -2.99 10.97
CA TYR A 152 4.76 -3.02 10.36
C TYR A 152 5.34 -4.45 10.27
N PRO A 153 6.28 -4.69 9.35
CA PRO A 153 6.91 -6.00 9.22
C PRO A 153 7.70 -6.41 10.47
N PRO A 154 7.90 -7.72 10.72
CA PRO A 154 8.67 -8.24 11.84
C PRO A 154 10.07 -7.63 12.00
N GLU A 155 10.78 -7.43 10.90
CA GLU A 155 12.15 -6.94 10.92
C GLU A 155 12.30 -5.46 11.30
N ILE A 156 11.23 -4.67 11.29
CA ILE A 156 11.30 -3.27 11.76
C ILE A 156 11.01 -3.15 13.26
N GLN A 157 10.55 -4.23 13.90
CA GLN A 157 10.33 -4.25 15.35
C GLN A 157 11.67 -4.34 16.08
N ILE A 158 11.67 -4.23 17.42
CA ILE A 158 12.86 -4.52 18.21
C ILE A 158 13.37 -5.92 17.86
N GLN A 159 14.61 -5.98 17.37
CA GLN A 159 15.32 -7.22 17.11
C GLN A 159 16.33 -7.47 18.23
N HIS A 160 16.39 -8.70 18.72
CA HIS A 160 17.33 -9.12 19.77
C HIS A 160 18.44 -10.02 19.21
N GLY A 161 19.69 -9.75 19.58
CA GLY A 161 20.85 -10.60 19.26
C GLY A 161 21.79 -10.01 18.20
N PRO A 162 22.84 -10.76 17.80
CA PRO A 162 23.89 -10.27 16.91
C PRO A 162 23.48 -10.25 15.43
N ASN A 163 22.39 -10.91 15.05
CA ASN A 163 21.97 -11.11 13.67
C ASN A 163 20.69 -10.33 13.40
N PHE A 164 20.84 -9.06 13.02
CA PHE A 164 19.71 -8.25 12.61
C PHE A 164 19.27 -8.63 11.18
N THR A 165 17.97 -8.86 10.98
CA THR A 165 17.34 -8.98 9.67
C THR A 165 17.33 -7.60 9.01
N PRO A 166 17.98 -7.41 7.86
CA PRO A 166 18.12 -6.09 7.24
C PRO A 166 16.76 -5.56 6.74
N LEU A 167 16.59 -4.25 6.84
CA LEU A 167 15.47 -3.54 6.21
C LEU A 167 15.79 -3.34 4.74
N GLY A 168 14.86 -3.67 3.85
CA GLY A 168 15.13 -3.61 2.40
C GLY A 168 13.88 -3.80 1.55
N GLU A 169 14.07 -4.23 0.30
CA GLU A 169 13.01 -4.50 -0.67
C GLU A 169 11.82 -5.28 -0.07
N LYS A 170 12.11 -6.34 0.68
CA LYS A 170 11.10 -7.22 1.26
C LYS A 170 10.31 -6.56 2.40
N THR A 171 10.86 -5.52 3.02
CA THR A 171 10.16 -4.65 3.99
C THR A 171 9.10 -3.81 3.27
N ASP A 172 9.41 -3.27 2.09
CA ASP A 172 8.44 -2.55 1.27
C ASP A 172 7.36 -3.48 0.69
N VAL A 173 7.73 -4.70 0.28
CA VAL A 173 6.76 -5.73 -0.16
C VAL A 173 5.70 -6.02 0.91
N TRP A 174 6.10 -6.06 2.19
CA TRP A 174 5.13 -6.20 3.28
C TRP A 174 4.17 -5.00 3.34
N GLY A 175 4.70 -3.79 3.19
CA GLY A 175 3.89 -2.57 3.15
C GLY A 175 2.85 -2.58 2.04
N ILE A 176 3.23 -3.02 0.84
CA ILE A 176 2.29 -3.25 -0.29
C ILE A 176 1.22 -4.27 0.12
N GLY A 177 1.63 -5.39 0.71
CA GLY A 177 0.71 -6.42 1.22
C GLY A 177 -0.27 -5.89 2.25
N ARG A 178 0.16 -5.02 3.17
CA ARG A 178 -0.70 -4.38 4.17
C ARG A 178 -1.73 -3.46 3.51
N ILE A 179 -1.30 -2.61 2.58
CA ILE A 179 -2.21 -1.71 1.85
C ILE A 179 -3.28 -2.55 1.14
N ALA A 180 -2.85 -3.55 0.35
CA ALA A 180 -3.78 -4.43 -0.36
C ALA A 180 -4.69 -5.21 0.59
N TRP A 181 -4.20 -5.65 1.74
CA TRP A 181 -5.03 -6.30 2.77
C TRP A 181 -6.15 -5.37 3.24
N SER A 182 -5.85 -4.12 3.59
CA SER A 182 -6.85 -3.14 4.00
C SER A 182 -7.91 -2.88 2.92
N LEU A 183 -7.50 -2.85 1.65
CA LEU A 183 -8.41 -2.72 0.51
C LEU A 183 -9.29 -3.96 0.32
N ILE A 184 -8.79 -5.18 0.56
CA ILE A 184 -9.58 -6.41 0.43
C ILE A 184 -10.60 -6.57 1.57
N VAL A 185 -10.22 -6.19 2.79
CA VAL A 185 -11.08 -6.37 3.96
C VAL A 185 -11.98 -5.17 4.25
N HIS A 186 -11.82 -4.08 3.50
CA HIS A 186 -12.48 -2.78 3.72
C HIS A 186 -12.34 -2.31 5.17
N ARG A 187 -11.10 -2.28 5.68
CA ARG A 187 -10.82 -1.85 7.06
C ARG A 187 -9.65 -0.85 7.14
N LEU A 188 -9.89 0.27 7.81
CA LEU A 188 -8.94 1.35 8.05
C LEU A 188 -8.33 1.37 9.47
N GLY A 189 -8.58 0.32 10.25
CA GLY A 189 -8.22 0.29 11.66
C GLY A 189 -6.72 0.22 11.98
N ASP A 190 -6.40 0.55 13.23
CA ASP A 190 -5.04 0.49 13.80
C ASP A 190 -4.49 -0.94 13.96
N TYR A 191 -5.34 -1.95 13.76
CA TYR A 191 -4.92 -3.34 13.82
C TYR A 191 -4.23 -3.72 12.51
N GLY A 192 -3.00 -4.22 12.61
CA GLY A 192 -2.28 -4.75 11.46
C GLY A 192 -2.95 -5.99 10.86
N PRO A 193 -2.49 -6.43 9.68
CA PRO A 193 -3.15 -7.48 8.92
C PRO A 193 -3.16 -8.83 9.66
N VAL A 194 -4.17 -9.65 9.35
CA VAL A 194 -4.23 -11.05 9.75
C VAL A 194 -3.35 -11.90 8.85
N ARG A 195 -2.54 -12.78 9.45
CA ARG A 195 -1.45 -13.50 8.76
C ARG A 195 -1.61 -15.01 8.85
N ASP A 196 -1.15 -15.71 7.82
CA ASP A 196 -1.08 -17.17 7.81
C ASP A 196 0.11 -17.66 8.64
N VAL A 197 -0.15 -18.40 9.72
CA VAL A 197 0.87 -18.98 10.62
C VAL A 197 1.29 -20.41 10.22
N ARG A 198 0.61 -21.06 9.28
CA ARG A 198 0.90 -22.47 8.90
C ARG A 198 2.27 -22.62 8.22
N ALA A 199 2.77 -21.56 7.57
CA ALA A 199 4.08 -21.54 6.93
C ALA A 199 5.26 -21.85 7.89
N TYR A 200 5.04 -21.85 9.21
CA TYR A 200 6.13 -21.90 10.19
C TYR A 200 6.17 -23.15 11.08
N GLY A 201 5.16 -24.03 11.05
CA GLY A 201 5.15 -25.28 11.85
C GLY A 201 5.39 -25.08 13.37
N ASP A 202 5.87 -26.12 14.07
CA ASP A 202 6.25 -26.08 15.50
C ASP A 202 7.45 -25.15 15.79
N GLU A 203 8.14 -24.70 14.74
CA GLU A 203 9.26 -23.77 14.82
C GLU A 203 8.83 -22.34 15.19
N PHE A 204 7.54 -22.07 15.39
CA PHE A 204 7.09 -20.73 15.77
C PHE A 204 7.42 -20.35 17.21
N ARG A 205 7.45 -21.34 18.12
CA ARG A 205 7.81 -21.13 19.53
C ARG A 205 9.23 -20.58 19.72
N LYS A 206 10.17 -20.86 18.80
CA LYS A 206 11.53 -20.29 18.87
C LYS A 206 11.58 -18.83 18.44
N TYR A 207 10.56 -18.29 17.76
CA TYR A 207 10.50 -16.89 17.37
C TYR A 207 9.72 -16.01 18.35
N GLU A 208 8.94 -16.60 19.28
CA GLU A 208 8.26 -15.87 20.37
C GLU A 208 9.23 -14.99 21.19
N ASP A 209 10.50 -15.40 21.30
CA ASP A 209 11.54 -14.69 22.03
C ASP A 209 12.29 -13.60 21.21
N PHE A 210 12.21 -13.62 19.87
CA PHE A 210 13.09 -12.81 18.99
C PHE A 210 12.35 -11.85 18.06
N ILE A 211 11.15 -12.22 17.65
CA ILE A 211 10.24 -11.37 16.90
C ILE A 211 9.06 -11.25 17.85
N PRO A 212 8.71 -10.06 18.34
CA PRO A 212 7.50 -9.90 19.11
C PRO A 212 6.35 -10.28 18.19
N VAL A 213 5.96 -11.55 18.24
CA VAL A 213 4.82 -12.04 17.50
C VAL A 213 3.72 -11.13 17.97
N SER A 214 3.06 -10.56 16.98
CA SER A 214 1.83 -9.78 16.99
C SER A 214 0.64 -10.28 17.86
N LEU A 215 0.90 -11.03 18.93
CA LEU A 215 -0.02 -11.54 19.94
C LEU A 215 -0.82 -10.42 20.63
N ASP A 216 -0.35 -9.18 20.58
CA ASP A 216 -1.15 -8.04 21.07
C ASP A 216 -2.21 -7.55 20.08
N CYS A 217 -2.10 -7.88 18.78
CA CYS A 217 -3.24 -7.74 17.89
C CYS A 217 -4.21 -8.89 18.17
N ARG A 218 -5.39 -8.54 18.74
CA ARG A 218 -6.44 -9.51 19.09
C ARG A 218 -6.80 -10.46 17.94
N LEU A 219 -6.67 -9.99 16.69
CA LEU A 219 -6.98 -10.75 15.48
C LEU A 219 -5.96 -11.87 15.19
N ASN A 220 -4.71 -11.69 15.63
CA ASN A 220 -3.63 -12.66 15.47
C ASN A 220 -3.40 -13.53 16.73
N ARG A 221 -4.26 -13.42 17.75
CA ARG A 221 -4.23 -14.29 18.95
C ARG A 221 -4.72 -15.72 18.66
N LYS A 222 -5.44 -15.92 17.57
CA LYS A 222 -5.86 -17.23 17.09
C LYS A 222 -4.94 -17.65 15.97
N SER A 223 -4.71 -18.96 15.84
CA SER A 223 -4.02 -19.50 14.68
C SER A 223 -4.86 -19.23 13.43
N ASN A 224 -4.25 -18.51 12.49
CA ASN A 224 -4.83 -18.11 11.23
C ASN A 224 -4.07 -18.87 10.13
N TYR A 225 -4.77 -19.55 9.26
CA TYR A 225 -4.24 -20.40 8.20
C TYR A 225 -4.71 -19.95 6.82
N GLU A 226 -4.12 -20.45 5.74
CA GLU A 226 -4.57 -20.22 4.36
C GLU A 226 -6.09 -20.38 4.18
N ASP A 227 -6.69 -21.38 4.81
CA ASP A 227 -8.12 -21.66 4.76
C ASP A 227 -8.97 -20.74 5.66
N THR A 228 -8.35 -19.82 6.41
CA THR A 228 -9.05 -18.85 7.29
C THR A 228 -8.67 -17.38 7.03
N VAL A 229 -7.50 -17.11 6.43
CA VAL A 229 -7.02 -15.75 6.16
C VAL A 229 -7.58 -15.27 4.84
N LEU A 230 -8.30 -14.15 4.86
CA LEU A 230 -8.96 -13.57 3.69
C LEU A 230 -9.98 -14.53 3.02
N THR A 231 -10.48 -15.55 3.71
CA THR A 231 -11.50 -16.45 3.14
C THR A 231 -12.93 -15.89 3.21
N GLY A 232 -13.10 -14.69 3.78
CA GLY A 232 -14.40 -14.04 3.90
C GLY A 232 -15.29 -14.59 5.03
N GLY A 233 -14.75 -15.47 5.88
CA GLY A 233 -15.43 -15.96 7.08
C GLY A 233 -15.21 -15.04 8.28
N GLY A 234 -16.23 -14.92 9.14
CA GLY A 234 -16.12 -14.23 10.43
C GLY A 234 -15.92 -12.71 10.30
N THR A 235 -14.74 -12.22 10.70
CA THR A 235 -14.45 -10.78 10.92
C THR A 235 -14.32 -9.95 9.64
N PHE A 236 -14.03 -10.56 8.49
CA PHE A 236 -13.75 -9.85 7.23
C PHE A 236 -14.56 -10.38 6.05
N PRO A 237 -15.89 -10.21 6.06
CA PRO A 237 -16.75 -10.78 5.02
C PRO A 237 -16.44 -10.25 3.60
N ALA A 238 -15.95 -9.01 3.47
CA ALA A 238 -15.56 -8.42 2.18
C ALA A 238 -14.57 -9.28 1.40
N ALA A 239 -13.67 -9.96 2.11
CA ALA A 239 -12.61 -10.75 1.49
C ALA A 239 -13.13 -11.89 0.59
N ARG A 240 -14.39 -12.34 0.74
CA ARG A 240 -15.00 -13.36 -0.15
C ARG A 240 -15.26 -12.87 -1.57
N LEU A 241 -15.26 -11.55 -1.79
CA LEU A 241 -15.58 -10.94 -3.08
C LEU A 241 -14.38 -10.92 -4.03
N TYR A 242 -13.19 -11.25 -3.52
CA TYR A 242 -11.93 -11.20 -4.26
C TYR A 242 -11.44 -12.61 -4.62
N ASP A 243 -10.80 -12.71 -5.78
CA ASP A 243 -10.29 -13.96 -6.32
C ASP A 243 -9.12 -14.54 -5.48
N ASP A 244 -8.81 -15.81 -5.71
CA ASP A 244 -7.75 -16.51 -4.97
C ASP A 244 -6.35 -16.00 -5.31
N ASP A 245 -6.13 -15.46 -6.52
CA ASP A 245 -4.81 -14.97 -6.95
C ASP A 245 -4.44 -13.69 -6.19
N LEU A 246 -5.37 -12.74 -6.09
CA LEU A 246 -5.18 -11.51 -5.33
C LEU A 246 -4.95 -11.82 -3.84
N ARG A 247 -5.79 -12.66 -3.25
CA ARG A 247 -5.65 -13.07 -1.84
C ARG A 247 -4.36 -13.84 -1.61
N GLY A 248 -3.98 -14.72 -2.54
CA GLY A 248 -2.74 -15.50 -2.50
C GLY A 248 -1.50 -14.63 -2.57
N LEU A 249 -1.49 -13.60 -3.40
CA LEU A 249 -0.40 -12.61 -3.43
C LEU A 249 -0.29 -11.87 -2.10
N VAL A 250 -1.40 -11.33 -1.59
CA VAL A 250 -1.41 -10.56 -0.33
C VAL A 250 -0.91 -11.41 0.84
N ARG A 251 -1.33 -12.69 0.94
CA ARG A 251 -0.82 -13.62 1.94
C ARG A 251 0.70 -13.82 1.85
N ARG A 252 1.26 -13.94 0.65
CA ARG A 252 2.71 -14.09 0.45
C ARG A 252 3.48 -12.81 0.77
N CYS A 253 2.95 -11.63 0.43
CA CYS A 253 3.55 -10.35 0.82
C CYS A 253 3.63 -10.18 2.34
N LEU A 254 2.64 -10.70 3.07
CA LEU A 254 2.52 -10.62 4.53
C LEU A 254 3.17 -11.80 5.27
N ASN A 255 4.06 -12.55 4.61
CA ASN A 255 4.81 -13.63 5.23
C ASN A 255 5.79 -13.06 6.29
N LEU A 256 5.84 -13.65 7.48
CA LEU A 256 6.74 -13.25 8.56
C LEU A 256 8.21 -13.41 8.19
N LYS A 257 8.56 -14.49 7.51
CA LYS A 257 9.91 -14.71 6.99
C LYS A 257 10.11 -13.83 5.77
N GLN A 258 11.12 -12.98 5.85
CA GLN A 258 11.41 -11.99 4.82
C GLN A 258 11.77 -12.66 3.49
N GLU A 259 12.47 -13.79 3.55
CA GLU A 259 12.90 -14.62 2.42
C GLU A 259 11.75 -15.30 1.67
N ASP A 260 10.62 -15.54 2.34
CA ASP A 260 9.45 -16.20 1.77
C ASP A 260 8.48 -15.21 1.10
N ARG A 261 8.71 -13.91 1.25
CA ARG A 261 7.94 -12.87 0.53
C ARG A 261 8.37 -12.84 -0.93
N PRO A 262 7.47 -12.50 -1.88
CA PRO A 262 7.86 -12.28 -3.28
C PRO A 262 8.80 -11.09 -3.40
N THR A 263 9.55 -11.02 -4.49
CA THR A 263 10.31 -9.83 -4.89
C THR A 263 9.35 -8.78 -5.46
N LEU A 264 9.76 -7.51 -5.49
CA LEU A 264 8.99 -6.44 -6.14
C LEU A 264 8.75 -6.75 -7.62
N ARG A 265 9.71 -7.41 -8.29
CA ARG A 265 9.54 -7.86 -9.68
C ARG A 265 8.41 -8.87 -9.79
N GLU A 266 8.40 -9.91 -8.95
CA GLU A 266 7.32 -10.90 -8.95
C GLU A 266 5.96 -10.28 -8.63
N VAL A 267 5.90 -9.31 -7.70
CA VAL A 267 4.68 -8.54 -7.40
C VAL A 267 4.21 -7.77 -8.63
N LEU A 268 5.12 -7.07 -9.32
CA LEU A 268 4.81 -6.31 -10.54
C LEU A 268 4.35 -7.22 -11.67
N ASP A 269 5.02 -8.34 -11.91
CA ASP A 269 4.70 -9.26 -12.99
C ASP A 269 3.31 -9.86 -12.79
N MET A 270 2.96 -10.23 -11.56
CA MET A 270 1.63 -10.73 -11.23
C MET A 270 0.54 -9.67 -11.37
N ALA A 271 0.77 -8.46 -10.86
CA ALA A 271 -0.19 -7.37 -11.00
C ALA A 271 -0.37 -6.95 -12.48
N THR A 272 0.69 -7.06 -13.28
CA THR A 272 0.62 -6.82 -14.73
C THR A 272 -0.18 -7.91 -15.43
N ALA A 273 0.11 -9.19 -15.14
CA ALA A 273 -0.64 -10.31 -15.71
C ALA A 273 -2.14 -10.26 -15.35
N ALA A 274 -2.49 -9.82 -14.14
CA ALA A 274 -3.88 -9.66 -13.71
C ALA A 274 -4.62 -8.53 -14.46
N LEU A 275 -3.90 -7.52 -14.96
CA LEU A 275 -4.48 -6.38 -15.68
C LEU A 275 -4.47 -6.57 -17.20
N ASP A 276 -3.54 -7.35 -17.75
CA ASP A 276 -3.35 -7.53 -19.20
C ASP A 276 -4.36 -8.51 -19.85
N GLY A 277 -5.30 -9.08 -19.07
CA GLY A 277 -6.18 -10.17 -19.50
C GLY A 277 -7.65 -9.82 -19.73
N ASP A 278 -8.09 -8.59 -19.46
CA ASP A 278 -9.53 -8.28 -19.37
C ASP A 278 -9.87 -6.89 -19.96
N GLU A 279 -10.65 -6.86 -21.05
CA GLU A 279 -11.15 -5.60 -21.65
C GLU A 279 -11.94 -4.76 -20.63
N LYS A 280 -12.54 -5.41 -19.61
CA LYS A 280 -13.26 -4.75 -18.54
C LYS A 280 -12.34 -3.92 -17.62
N VAL A 281 -11.07 -4.29 -17.48
CA VAL A 281 -10.07 -3.53 -16.70
C VAL A 281 -9.97 -2.09 -17.15
N THR A 282 -10.05 -1.87 -18.47
CA THR A 282 -9.95 -0.52 -19.03
C THR A 282 -11.18 0.31 -18.66
N THR A 283 -12.36 -0.32 -18.58
CA THR A 283 -13.61 0.39 -18.21
C THR A 283 -13.61 0.71 -16.72
N ASP A 284 -13.36 -0.28 -15.87
CA ASP A 284 -13.36 -0.12 -14.40
C ASP A 284 -12.37 0.95 -13.94
N LEU A 285 -11.18 1.02 -14.57
CA LEU A 285 -10.15 1.99 -14.21
C LEU A 285 -10.39 3.39 -14.81
N GLN A 286 -11.25 3.52 -15.81
CA GLN A 286 -11.57 4.81 -16.45
C GLN A 286 -12.81 5.49 -15.84
N ASP A 287 -13.73 4.72 -15.27
CA ASP A 287 -14.92 5.27 -14.62
C ASP A 287 -14.69 5.53 -13.13
N ARG A 288 -14.61 6.82 -12.77
CA ARG A 288 -14.37 7.25 -11.38
C ARG A 288 -15.50 6.88 -10.43
N GLU A 289 -16.74 6.83 -10.94
CA GLU A 289 -17.90 6.49 -10.11
C GLU A 289 -17.91 4.98 -9.83
N GLU A 290 -17.51 4.15 -10.80
CA GLU A 290 -17.42 2.69 -10.63
C GLU A 290 -16.28 2.25 -9.69
N LEU A 291 -15.25 3.08 -9.48
CA LEU A 291 -14.21 2.80 -8.49
C LEU A 291 -14.76 2.75 -7.05
N GLY A 292 -15.93 3.36 -6.80
CA GLY A 292 -16.55 3.38 -5.47
C GLY A 292 -15.71 4.12 -4.42
N LEU A 293 -14.86 5.06 -4.83
CA LEU A 293 -13.97 5.82 -3.93
C LEU A 293 -14.59 7.15 -3.51
N THR A 294 -14.37 7.54 -2.25
CA THR A 294 -14.79 8.84 -1.71
C THR A 294 -13.80 9.95 -2.12
N LEU A 295 -13.91 10.44 -3.35
CA LEU A 295 -13.00 11.46 -3.88
C LEU A 295 -13.42 12.90 -3.53
N SER A 296 -12.44 13.76 -3.33
CA SER A 296 -12.56 15.04 -2.60
C SER A 296 -13.51 16.14 -3.11
N LYS A 297 -14.38 16.04 -4.14
CA LYS A 297 -15.37 17.05 -4.67
C LYS A 297 -15.01 18.56 -4.83
N HIS A 298 -14.06 19.14 -4.09
CA HIS A 298 -13.74 20.57 -4.01
C HIS A 298 -12.35 20.91 -4.59
N TYR A 299 -11.60 19.91 -5.08
CA TYR A 299 -10.23 20.09 -5.58
C TYR A 299 -10.13 20.99 -6.82
N ASN A 300 -11.17 21.06 -7.66
CA ASN A 300 -11.24 21.99 -8.80
C ASN A 300 -11.23 23.48 -8.37
N GLN A 301 -11.38 23.77 -7.08
CA GLN A 301 -11.33 25.13 -6.52
C GLN A 301 -9.94 25.51 -6.00
N PHE A 302 -9.00 24.56 -5.90
CA PHE A 302 -7.66 24.84 -5.41
C PHE A 302 -6.85 25.60 -6.48
N LYS A 303 -6.33 26.77 -6.10
CA LYS A 303 -5.38 27.54 -6.92
C LYS A 303 -4.18 27.92 -6.04
N ILE A 304 -2.98 27.56 -6.48
CA ILE A 304 -1.73 27.91 -5.78
C ILE A 304 -1.71 29.43 -5.56
N GLY A 305 -1.57 29.84 -4.30
CA GLY A 305 -1.52 31.25 -3.90
C GLY A 305 -2.87 31.94 -3.72
N GLN A 306 -4.00 31.27 -3.97
CA GLN A 306 -5.31 31.78 -3.55
C GLN A 306 -5.64 31.28 -2.14
N PRO A 307 -6.13 32.14 -1.25
CA PRO A 307 -6.66 31.69 0.04
C PRO A 307 -7.82 30.73 -0.22
N LEU A 308 -7.77 29.54 0.38
CA LEU A 308 -8.92 28.65 0.44
C LEU A 308 -10.08 29.46 1.03
N SER A 309 -11.14 29.64 0.23
CA SER A 309 -12.37 30.25 0.73
C SER A 309 -12.93 29.30 1.78
N THR A 310 -12.63 29.56 3.05
CA THR A 310 -13.26 28.92 4.20
C THR A 310 -14.68 29.44 4.31
N THR A 311 -15.51 29.12 3.31
CA THR A 311 -16.94 29.33 3.41
C THR A 311 -17.40 28.39 4.51
N LYS A 312 -17.67 28.97 5.69
CA LYS A 312 -18.08 28.30 6.93
C LYS A 312 -19.01 27.12 6.63
N GLN A 313 -18.51 25.89 6.80
CA GLN A 313 -19.36 24.75 7.05
C GLN A 313 -20.13 25.05 8.34
N ARG A 314 -21.44 25.14 8.23
CA ARG A 314 -22.40 25.23 9.32
C ARG A 314 -23.07 23.87 9.45
#